data_AF-A0A8B6EIF7-F1
#
_entry.id   AF-A0A8B6EIF7-F1
#
_cell.length_a   1.000
_cell.length_b   1.000
_cell.length_c   1.000
_cell.angle_alpha   90.00
_cell.angle_beta   90.00
_cell.angle_gamma   90.00
#
_symmetry.space_group_name_H-M   'P 1'
#
loop_
_entity.id
_entity.type
_entity.pdbx_description
1 polymer ?
#
loop_
_entity_poly.entity_id
_entity_poly.type
_entity_poly.pdbx_seq_one_letter_code
_entity_poly.pdbx_strand_id
1 'polypeptide(L)'
;MPSFPFVFPWSNTSKKRKVTQYHFTAWPDHGTPDPLYLVLFHRHVISEIKSGHSGPLLVHCSAGIGRTGTYIALDALLEEGRTTGFLDIFKYLKKMRYSRMNMIQTANQYVCLHYTLLEAFTISKNS
;
A
#
# COMPACT_ATOMS: atom_id res chain seq x y z
N MET A 1 6.39 -4.52 13.90
CA MET A 1 7.37 -4.67 12.80
C MET A 1 8.44 -3.60 12.95
N PRO A 2 9.72 -3.86 12.65
CA PRO A 2 10.78 -2.86 12.82
C PRO A 2 10.71 -1.78 11.73
N SER A 3 10.61 -0.51 12.14
CA SER A 3 10.76 0.67 11.30
C SER A 3 12.12 1.31 11.57
N PHE A 4 12.91 1.59 10.53
CA PHE A 4 14.20 2.25 10.68
C PHE A 4 14.12 3.71 10.18
N PRO A 5 14.29 4.71 11.06
CA PRO A 5 14.30 6.11 10.66
C PRO A 5 15.68 6.49 10.10
N PHE A 6 15.70 7.07 8.89
CA PHE A 6 16.86 7.69 8.27
C PHE A 6 16.71 9.22 8.25
N VAL A 7 17.81 9.94 8.41
CA VAL A 7 17.82 11.42 8.32
C VAL A 7 18.73 11.82 7.16
N PHE A 8 18.15 12.44 6.13
CA PHE A 8 18.90 12.91 4.97
C PHE A 8 19.17 14.43 5.08
N PRO A 9 20.43 14.88 5.02
CA PRO A 9 20.76 16.28 4.83
C PRO A 9 20.58 16.66 3.34
N TRP A 10 19.92 17.78 3.05
CA TRP A 10 19.82 18.32 1.69
C TRP A 10 20.97 19.32 1.46
N SER A 11 21.78 19.13 0.43
CA SER A 11 22.90 20.04 0.13
C SER A 11 22.34 21.44 -0.17
N ASN A 12 22.79 22.42 0.62
CA ASN A 12 22.41 23.85 0.61
C ASN A 12 21.17 24.32 1.42
N THR A 13 20.58 23.52 2.32
CA THR A 13 19.67 24.07 3.36
C THR A 13 19.87 23.39 4.71
N SER A 14 19.64 24.14 5.80
CA SER A 14 19.60 23.62 7.19
C SER A 14 18.42 22.66 7.47
N LYS A 15 17.59 22.37 6.46
CA LYS A 15 16.37 21.56 6.61
C LYS A 15 16.72 20.07 6.61
N LYS A 16 16.50 19.42 7.75
CA LYS A 16 16.58 17.96 7.90
C LYS A 16 15.24 17.34 7.49
N ARG A 17 15.28 16.21 6.78
CA ARG A 17 14.08 15.40 6.49
C ARG A 17 14.21 14.05 7.19
N LYS A 18 13.19 13.69 7.97
CA LYS A 18 13.05 12.35 8.54
C LYS A 18 12.35 11.46 7.51
N VAL A 19 12.95 10.32 7.20
CA VAL A 19 12.38 9.29 6.32
C VAL A 19 12.23 8.02 7.14
N THR A 20 11.02 7.49 7.21
CA THR A 20 10.76 6.21 7.87
C THR A 20 10.48 5.16 6.81
N GLN A 21 11.24 4.06 6.82
CA GLN A 21 10.99 2.93 5.93
C GLN A 21 10.20 1.85 6.67
N TYR A 22 9.11 1.39 6.04
CA TYR A 22 8.34 0.23 6.47
C TYR A 22 8.58 -0.92 5.50
N HIS A 23 9.04 -2.06 6.01
CA HIS A 23 9.35 -3.23 5.19
C HIS A 23 8.40 -4.37 5.52
N PHE A 24 7.55 -4.73 4.56
CA PHE A 24 6.68 -5.89 4.67
C PHE A 24 7.43 -7.16 4.26
N THR A 25 7.82 -7.97 5.25
CA THR A 25 8.65 -9.17 5.06
C THR A 25 7.86 -10.46 4.88
N ALA A 26 6.54 -10.44 5.11
CA ALA A 26 5.68 -11.62 5.02
C ALA A 26 5.17 -11.91 3.59
N TRP A 27 5.72 -11.25 2.56
CA TRP A 27 5.38 -11.56 1.17
C TRP A 27 6.24 -12.73 0.67
N PRO A 28 5.65 -13.88 0.33
CA PRO A 28 6.41 -15.06 -0.09
C PRO A 28 7.09 -14.85 -1.45
N ASP A 29 8.15 -15.63 -1.72
CA ASP A 29 8.84 -15.61 -3.01
C ASP A 29 7.92 -16.07 -4.15
N HIS A 30 7.07 -17.07 -3.87
CA HIS A 30 6.04 -17.55 -4.77
C HIS A 30 4.64 -17.25 -4.22
N GLY A 31 3.81 -16.56 -5.00
CA GLY A 31 2.41 -16.28 -4.66
C GLY A 31 2.18 -14.92 -3.99
N THR A 32 1.22 -14.89 -3.06
CA THR A 32 0.71 -13.68 -2.40
C THR A 32 0.64 -13.90 -0.89
N PRO A 33 0.77 -12.84 -0.08
CA PRO A 33 0.66 -12.96 1.37
C PRO A 33 -0.76 -13.30 1.80
N ASP A 34 -0.89 -13.70 3.06
CA ASP A 34 -2.19 -13.73 3.74
C ASP A 34 -2.82 -12.33 3.72
N PRO A 35 -4.08 -12.19 3.26
CA PRO A 35 -4.82 -10.93 3.27
C PRO A 35 -4.79 -10.21 4.62
N LEU A 36 -4.93 -10.93 5.74
CA LEU A 36 -4.96 -10.35 7.08
C LEU A 36 -3.66 -9.63 7.40
N TYR A 37 -2.50 -10.24 7.08
CA TYR A 37 -1.20 -9.62 7.35
C TYR A 37 -0.98 -8.35 6.52
N LEU A 38 -1.47 -8.32 5.29
CA LEU A 38 -1.38 -7.13 4.45
C LEU A 38 -2.28 -6.00 4.97
N VAL A 39 -3.49 -6.33 5.45
CA VAL A 39 -4.39 -5.36 6.12
C VAL A 39 -3.75 -4.80 7.39
N LEU A 40 -3.19 -5.65 8.25
CA LEU A 40 -2.55 -5.21 9.50
C LEU A 40 -1.34 -4.31 9.23
N PHE A 41 -0.52 -4.66 8.23
CA PHE A 41 0.59 -3.82 7.80
C PHE A 41 0.11 -2.47 7.26
N HIS A 42 -0.88 -2.46 6.37
CA HIS A 42 -1.47 -1.23 5.83
C HIS A 42 -2.00 -0.31 6.94
N ARG A 43 -2.78 -0.85 7.88
CA ARG A 43 -3.32 -0.09 9.02
C ARG A 43 -2.22 0.55 9.86
N HIS A 44 -1.16 -0.20 10.15
CA HIS A 44 0.00 0.31 10.90
C HIS A 44 0.72 1.43 10.13
N VAL A 45 0.98 1.25 8.83
CA VAL A 45 1.66 2.27 8.02
C VAL A 45 0.83 3.56 7.96
N ILE A 46 -0.48 3.46 7.72
CA ILE A 46 -1.36 4.63 7.61
C ILE A 46 -1.56 5.34 8.95
N SER A 47 -1.59 4.62 10.09
CA SER A 47 -1.69 5.26 11.41
C SER A 47 -0.48 6.15 11.69
N GLU A 48 0.71 5.74 11.26
CA GLU A 48 1.94 6.53 11.44
C GLU A 48 2.00 7.73 10.48
N ILE A 49 1.50 7.60 9.25
CA ILE A 49 1.58 8.67 8.23
C ILE A 49 0.68 9.86 8.56
N LYS A 50 -0.50 9.63 9.14
CA LYS A 50 -1.46 10.70 9.50
C LYS A 50 -0.90 11.75 10.48
N SER A 51 0.26 11.49 11.10
CA SER A 51 0.96 12.39 12.02
C SER A 51 1.83 13.48 11.33
N GLY A 52 1.27 14.26 10.40
CA GLY A 52 1.91 15.50 9.94
C GLY A 52 2.93 15.37 8.80
N HIS A 53 2.82 14.34 7.95
CA HIS A 53 3.63 14.21 6.75
C HIS A 53 3.04 15.01 5.58
N SER A 54 3.88 15.78 4.87
CA SER A 54 3.52 16.44 3.61
C SER A 54 4.23 15.75 2.45
N GLY A 55 3.49 14.91 1.72
CA GLY A 55 3.99 14.26 0.50
C GLY A 55 3.38 12.89 0.22
N PRO A 56 3.49 12.39 -1.03
CA PRO A 56 3.02 11.06 -1.38
C PRO A 56 3.86 9.97 -0.71
N LEU A 57 3.22 8.85 -0.37
CA LEU A 57 3.91 7.66 0.12
C LEU A 57 4.71 7.00 -1.03
N LEU A 58 6.01 6.83 -0.84
CA LEU A 58 6.85 6.05 -1.76
C LEU A 58 6.67 4.56 -1.46
N VAL A 59 6.22 3.81 -2.47
CA VAL A 59 6.04 2.36 -2.40
C VAL A 59 6.90 1.70 -3.47
N HIS A 60 7.70 0.71 -3.10
CA HIS A 60 8.52 -0.04 -4.05
C HIS A 60 8.55 -1.54 -3.74
N CYS A 61 8.99 -2.33 -4.71
CA CYS A 61 9.38 -3.73 -4.52
C CYS A 61 10.71 -3.95 -5.25
N SER A 62 10.77 -4.91 -6.18
CA SER A 62 11.88 -5.05 -7.14
C SER A 62 11.61 -4.18 -8.38
N ALA A 63 10.72 -4.61 -9.30
CA ALA A 63 10.38 -3.86 -10.51
C ALA A 63 9.37 -2.69 -10.27
N GLY A 64 8.79 -2.60 -9.07
CA GLY A 64 7.83 -1.53 -8.73
C GLY A 64 6.50 -1.62 -9.49
N ILE A 65 6.00 -2.83 -9.78
CA ILE A 65 4.76 -3.04 -10.56
C ILE A 65 3.79 -4.05 -9.90
N GLY A 66 4.30 -5.17 -9.38
CA GLY A 66 3.47 -6.25 -8.81
C GLY A 66 3.01 -5.93 -7.38
N ARG A 67 3.85 -6.28 -6.39
CA ARG A 67 3.59 -6.02 -4.96
C ARG A 67 3.27 -4.54 -4.69
N THR A 68 4.01 -3.65 -5.34
CA THR A 68 3.77 -2.19 -5.33
C THR A 68 2.38 -1.83 -5.83
N GLY A 69 1.95 -2.38 -6.95
CA GLY A 69 0.63 -2.10 -7.50
C GLY A 69 -0.49 -2.62 -6.61
N THR A 70 -0.35 -3.81 -6.04
CA THR A 70 -1.32 -4.35 -5.07
C THR A 70 -1.45 -3.46 -3.86
N TYR A 71 -0.34 -2.98 -3.28
CA TYR A 71 -0.37 -2.12 -2.09
C TYR A 71 -0.97 -0.74 -2.38
N ILE A 72 -0.62 -0.11 -3.52
CA ILE A 72 -1.18 1.19 -3.92
C ILE A 72 -2.68 1.06 -4.20
N ALA A 73 -3.11 -0.02 -4.85
CA ALA A 73 -4.53 -0.26 -5.12
C ALA A 73 -5.32 -0.48 -3.84
N LEU A 74 -4.77 -1.26 -2.90
CA LEU A 74 -5.36 -1.48 -1.59
C LEU A 74 -5.62 -0.15 -0.86
N ASP A 75 -4.61 0.70 -0.77
CA ASP A 75 -4.71 1.99 -0.08
C ASP A 75 -5.80 2.88 -0.65
N ALA A 76 -5.77 3.10 -1.97
CA ALA A 76 -6.73 3.98 -2.64
C ALA A 76 -8.16 3.43 -2.62
N LEU A 77 -8.33 2.13 -2.85
CA LEU A 77 -9.65 1.51 -2.87
C LEU A 77 -10.26 1.42 -1.46
N LEU A 78 -9.45 1.25 -0.41
CA LEU A 78 -9.97 1.32 0.95
C LEU A 78 -10.53 2.71 1.28
N GLU A 79 -9.83 3.77 0.86
CA GLU A 79 -10.31 5.13 1.04
C GLU A 79 -11.58 5.42 0.22
N GLU A 80 -11.59 5.01 -1.04
CA GLU A 80 -12.75 5.15 -1.93
C GLU A 80 -13.97 4.38 -1.40
N GLY A 81 -13.80 3.14 -0.96
CA GLY A 81 -14.87 2.32 -0.42
C GLY A 81 -15.41 2.82 0.91
N ARG A 82 -14.57 3.38 1.78
CA ARG A 82 -15.02 4.04 3.02
C ARG A 82 -15.82 5.31 2.74
N THR A 83 -15.46 6.04 1.69
CA THR A 83 -16.11 7.33 1.35
C THR A 83 -17.39 7.13 0.56
N THR A 84 -17.41 6.19 -0.39
CA THR A 84 -18.50 6.04 -1.38
C THR A 84 -19.37 4.81 -1.14
N GLY A 85 -18.89 3.82 -0.37
CA GLY A 85 -19.55 2.52 -0.22
C GLY A 85 -19.47 1.62 -1.45
N PHE A 86 -18.79 2.04 -2.52
CA PHE A 86 -18.69 1.32 -3.79
C PHE A 86 -17.24 1.15 -4.22
N LEU A 87 -16.92 0.02 -4.87
CA LEU A 87 -15.58 -0.31 -5.34
C LEU A 87 -15.62 -0.83 -6.77
N ASP A 88 -14.86 -0.21 -7.67
CA ASP A 88 -14.60 -0.72 -9.01
C ASP A 88 -13.11 -1.03 -9.18
N ILE A 89 -12.74 -2.23 -8.74
CA ILE A 89 -11.34 -2.68 -8.69
C ILE A 89 -10.75 -2.76 -10.11
N PHE A 90 -11.54 -3.18 -11.10
CA PHE A 90 -11.09 -3.31 -12.48
C PHE A 90 -10.83 -1.95 -13.13
N LYS A 91 -11.76 -1.00 -12.97
CA LYS A 91 -11.58 0.37 -13.45
C LYS A 91 -10.36 1.03 -12.81
N TYR A 92 -10.16 0.83 -11.50
CA TYR A 92 -8.99 1.38 -10.81
C TYR A 92 -7.68 0.76 -11.33
N LEU A 93 -7.64 -0.56 -11.53
CA LEU A 93 -6.49 -1.22 -12.16
C LEU A 93 -6.20 -0.65 -13.56
N LYS A 94 -7.23 -0.46 -14.40
CA LYS A 94 -7.07 0.13 -15.74
C LYS A 94 -6.46 1.53 -15.64
N LYS A 95 -6.94 2.37 -14.71
CA LYS A 95 -6.37 3.69 -14.42
C LYS A 95 -4.89 3.60 -14.02
N MET A 96 -4.54 2.70 -13.10
CA MET A 96 -3.14 2.51 -12.68
C MET A 96 -2.24 2.12 -13.85
N ARG A 97 -2.72 1.24 -14.74
CA ARG A 97 -1.98 0.78 -15.92
C ARG A 97 -1.74 1.88 -16.96
N TYR A 98 -2.58 2.92 -17.00
CA TYR A 98 -2.29 4.13 -17.79
C TYR A 98 -1.15 4.96 -17.20
N SER A 99 -1.01 5.02 -15.87
CA SER A 99 0.06 5.78 -15.21
C SER A 99 1.39 5.03 -15.16
N ARG A 100 1.36 3.70 -15.04
CA ARG A 100 2.55 2.83 -15.06
C ARG A 100 2.18 1.48 -15.63
N MET A 101 2.90 1.01 -16.64
CA MET A 101 2.59 -0.27 -17.27
C MET A 101 2.69 -1.44 -16.28
N ASN A 102 1.90 -2.49 -16.52
CA ASN A 102 1.96 -3.76 -15.78
C ASN A 102 1.71 -3.68 -14.26
N MET A 103 1.08 -2.61 -13.77
CA MET A 103 0.60 -2.54 -12.38
C MET A 103 -0.32 -3.72 -12.09
N ILE A 104 -0.08 -4.38 -10.95
CA ILE A 104 -0.65 -5.69 -10.58
C ILE A 104 -0.34 -6.71 -11.69
N GLN A 105 0.81 -7.37 -11.53
CA GLN A 105 1.47 -8.12 -12.60
C GLN A 105 0.82 -9.49 -12.84
N THR A 106 0.28 -10.13 -11.80
CA THR A 106 -0.25 -11.49 -11.89
C THR A 106 -1.72 -11.58 -11.47
N ALA A 107 -2.43 -12.58 -11.99
CA ALA A 107 -3.80 -12.86 -11.58
C ALA A 107 -3.91 -13.11 -10.06
N ASN A 108 -2.95 -13.83 -9.48
CA ASN A 108 -2.92 -14.08 -8.03
C ASN A 108 -2.85 -12.78 -7.23
N GLN A 109 -2.06 -11.80 -7.67
CA GLN A 109 -2.00 -10.48 -7.02
C GLN A 109 -3.33 -9.72 -7.12
N TYR A 110 -4.03 -9.84 -8.26
CA TYR A 110 -5.35 -9.25 -8.45
C TYR A 110 -6.40 -9.91 -7.55
N VAL A 111 -6.39 -11.24 -7.43
CA VAL A 111 -7.26 -12.00 -6.53
C VAL A 111 -6.95 -11.67 -5.06
N CYS A 112 -5.67 -11.59 -4.70
CA CYS A 112 -5.22 -11.19 -3.36
C CYS A 112 -5.74 -9.79 -3.00
N LEU A 113 -5.74 -8.83 -3.92
CA LEU A 113 -6.33 -7.51 -3.69
C LEU A 113 -7.83 -7.60 -3.31
N HIS A 114 -8.61 -8.44 -3.99
CA HIS A 114 -10.03 -8.63 -3.68
C HIS A 114 -10.22 -9.19 -2.27
N TYR A 115 -9.49 -10.26 -1.93
CA TYR A 115 -9.56 -10.85 -0.59
C TYR A 115 -9.09 -9.88 0.50
N THR A 116 -8.05 -9.08 0.24
CA THR A 116 -7.54 -8.10 1.19
C THR A 116 -8.53 -6.97 1.44
N LEU A 117 -9.22 -6.49 0.39
CA LEU A 117 -10.29 -5.49 0.54
C LEU A 117 -11.46 -6.07 1.34
N LEU A 118 -11.91 -7.29 1.00
CA LEU A 118 -13.00 -7.96 1.73
C LEU A 118 -12.67 -8.13 3.21
N GLU A 119 -11.47 -8.62 3.52
CA GLU A 119 -10.97 -8.79 4.89
C GLU A 119 -10.98 -7.45 5.64
N ALA A 120 -10.45 -6.39 5.02
CA ALA A 120 -10.38 -5.06 5.64
C ALA A 120 -11.75 -4.47 5.99
N PHE A 121 -12.76 -4.63 5.13
CA PHE A 121 -14.12 -4.16 5.37
C PHE A 121 -14.89 -5.06 6.35
N THR A 122 -14.59 -6.36 6.41
CA THR A 122 -15.24 -7.29 7.33
C THR A 122 -14.78 -7.07 8.76
N ILE A 123 -13.46 -6.94 9.00
CA ILE A 123 -12.92 -6.66 10.33
C ILE A 123 -13.46 -5.33 10.87
N SER A 124 -13.65 -4.33 10.00
CA SER A 124 -14.17 -3.01 10.41
C SER A 124 -15.61 -3.03 10.94
N LYS A 125 -16.39 -4.09 10.69
CA LYS A 125 -17.77 -4.20 11.19
C LYS A 125 -17.87 -4.89 12.56
N ASN A 126 -16.79 -5.53 13.02
CA ASN A 126 -16.74 -6.28 14.28
C ASN A 126 -16.01 -5.51 15.39
N SER A 127 -15.80 -4.20 15.21
CA SER A 127 -15.17 -3.28 16.17
C SER A 127 -16.08 -2.08 16.37
#